data_AF-A0A0C2Y1Z6-F1
#
_entry.id   AF-A0A0C2Y1Z6-F1
#
_cell.length_a   1.000
_cell.length_b   1.000
_cell.length_c   1.000
_cell.angle_alpha   90.00
_cell.angle_beta   90.00
_cell.angle_gamma   90.00
#
_symmetry.space_group_name_H-M   'P 1'
#
loop_
_entity.id
_entity.type
_entity.pdbx_description
1 polymer ?
#
loop_
_entity_poly.entity_id
_entity_poly.type
_entity_poly.pdbx_seq_one_letter_code
_entity_poly.pdbx_strand_id
1 'polypeptide(L)'
;MPSGRNMKKKNQDTTQDENPSSSTPNGFTMGVTPDGKEYLVPQYIVPALDQAFSAYQTKAQLGVSNAQPGSSQSGNKPYVLIGDALYFPADPQLSEQETLSLHAEVLALQETLGISYKDASHRLYMAEMEKIKVADEKFKAFKNVERRIECYLEKLSTRLQPQGSSNNAANANAANTDTANNNATNADADADTLNS
;
A
#
# COMPACT_ATOMS: atom_id res chain seq x y z
N MET A 1 -2.11 -42.23 -44.64
CA MET A 1 -0.73 -42.51 -44.21
C MET A 1 -0.28 -41.40 -43.26
N PRO A 2 -0.19 -41.62 -41.94
CA PRO A 2 0.28 -40.60 -41.01
C PRO A 2 1.78 -40.76 -40.73
N SER A 3 2.55 -39.73 -41.10
CA SER A 3 3.98 -39.60 -40.83
C SER A 3 4.23 -39.37 -39.33
N GLY A 4 5.01 -40.27 -38.73
CA GLY A 4 5.50 -40.16 -37.35
C GLY A 4 6.54 -39.04 -37.21
N ARG A 5 6.39 -38.22 -36.16
CA ARG A 5 7.43 -37.28 -35.71
C ARG A 5 8.28 -37.94 -34.63
N ASN A 6 9.56 -38.11 -34.95
CA ASN A 6 10.59 -38.59 -34.05
C ASN A 6 10.86 -37.60 -32.90
N MET A 7 10.70 -38.05 -31.66
CA MET A 7 11.21 -37.37 -30.48
C MET A 7 12.70 -37.71 -30.29
N LYS A 8 13.59 -36.77 -30.60
CA LYS A 8 15.00 -36.83 -30.17
C LYS A 8 15.09 -36.35 -28.73
N LYS A 9 15.15 -37.29 -27.78
CA LYS A 9 15.63 -37.02 -26.41
C LYS A 9 17.14 -36.85 -26.47
N LYS A 10 17.62 -35.63 -26.22
CA LYS A 10 19.04 -35.33 -26.10
C LYS A 10 19.37 -35.40 -24.60
N ASN A 11 19.99 -36.50 -24.19
CA ASN A 11 20.61 -36.62 -22.88
C ASN A 11 21.77 -35.62 -22.83
N GLN A 12 21.78 -34.75 -21.83
CA GLN A 12 22.96 -33.97 -21.47
C GLN A 12 23.70 -34.77 -20.41
N ASP A 13 24.81 -35.38 -20.81
CA ASP A 13 25.85 -35.83 -19.90
C ASP A 13 26.47 -34.60 -19.22
N THR A 14 26.34 -34.53 -17.91
CA THR A 14 27.04 -33.56 -17.06
C THR A 14 28.40 -34.13 -16.69
N THR A 15 29.44 -33.71 -17.40
CA THR A 15 30.83 -33.93 -17.00
C THR A 15 31.15 -32.96 -15.86
N GLN A 16 31.36 -33.51 -14.66
CA GLN A 16 31.96 -32.79 -13.53
C GLN A 16 33.47 -32.69 -13.78
N ASP A 17 33.94 -31.50 -14.18
CA ASP A 17 35.35 -31.14 -14.05
C ASP A 17 35.56 -30.46 -12.69
N GLU A 18 36.34 -31.11 -11.84
CA GLU A 18 36.76 -30.61 -10.53
C GLU A 18 37.78 -29.47 -10.70
N ASN A 19 37.36 -28.25 -10.36
CA ASN A 19 38.26 -27.11 -10.14
C ASN A 19 38.04 -26.59 -8.70
N PRO A 20 38.97 -26.83 -7.76
CA PRO A 20 38.73 -26.59 -6.35
C PRO A 20 39.08 -25.14 -5.95
N SER A 21 38.21 -24.17 -6.20
CA SER A 21 38.33 -22.84 -5.56
C SER A 21 37.10 -21.93 -5.51
N SER A 22 35.91 -22.34 -5.97
CA SER A 22 34.67 -21.62 -5.59
C SER A 22 33.54 -22.61 -5.29
N SER A 23 33.50 -23.05 -4.04
CA SER A 23 32.40 -23.88 -3.50
C SER A 23 31.13 -23.04 -3.47
N THR A 24 30.48 -22.89 -4.62
CA THR A 24 29.11 -22.38 -4.73
C THR A 24 28.21 -23.34 -3.93
N PRO A 25 27.49 -22.85 -2.90
CA PRO A 25 26.63 -23.71 -2.09
C PRO A 25 25.60 -24.46 -2.94
N ASN A 26 25.28 -25.69 -2.55
CA ASN A 26 24.29 -26.49 -3.25
C ASN A 26 22.93 -25.76 -3.29
N GLY A 27 22.30 -25.71 -4.47
CA GLY A 27 21.08 -24.95 -4.71
C GLY A 27 21.27 -23.48 -5.09
N PHE A 28 22.51 -23.02 -5.26
CA PHE A 28 22.84 -21.68 -5.77
C PHE A 28 23.61 -21.75 -7.09
N THR A 29 23.47 -20.71 -7.89
CA THR A 29 24.17 -20.48 -9.15
C THR A 29 24.75 -19.07 -9.16
N MET A 30 25.93 -18.86 -9.73
CA MET A 30 26.44 -17.51 -9.95
C MET A 30 25.74 -16.85 -11.14
N GLY A 31 25.14 -15.68 -10.93
CA GLY A 31 24.72 -14.76 -11.98
C GLY A 31 25.74 -13.63 -12.16
N VAL A 32 25.72 -12.98 -13.32
CA VAL A 32 26.55 -11.80 -13.63
C VAL A 32 25.63 -10.61 -13.87
N THR A 33 25.85 -9.51 -13.16
CA THR A 33 25.06 -8.28 -13.37
C THR A 33 25.50 -7.59 -14.66
N PRO A 34 24.71 -6.64 -15.21
CA PRO A 34 25.14 -5.83 -16.34
C PRO A 34 26.47 -5.09 -16.11
N ASP A 35 26.81 -4.82 -14.85
CA ASP A 35 28.07 -4.17 -14.43
C ASP A 35 29.26 -5.16 -14.33
N GLY A 36 29.06 -6.43 -14.67
CA GLY A 36 30.08 -7.47 -14.60
C GLY A 36 30.36 -8.00 -13.19
N LYS A 37 29.51 -7.70 -12.20
CA LYS A 37 29.67 -8.22 -10.83
C LYS A 37 28.99 -9.59 -10.71
N GLU A 38 29.69 -10.54 -10.13
CA GLU A 38 29.16 -11.87 -9.85
C GLU A 38 28.33 -11.87 -8.56
N TYR A 39 27.18 -12.55 -8.57
CA TYR A 39 26.29 -12.68 -7.42
C TYR A 39 25.71 -14.08 -7.34
N LEU A 40 25.51 -14.57 -6.11
CA LEU A 40 24.89 -15.87 -5.85
C LEU A 40 23.36 -15.76 -5.87
N VAL A 41 22.72 -16.61 -6.66
CA VAL A 41 21.26 -16.68 -6.81
C VAL A 41 20.78 -18.09 -6.51
N PRO A 42 19.70 -18.28 -5.73
CA PRO A 42 19.05 -19.57 -5.61
C PRO A 42 18.57 -20.08 -6.98
N GLN A 43 18.86 -21.34 -7.29
CA GLN A 43 18.62 -21.93 -8.61
C GLN A 43 17.16 -21.82 -9.07
N TYR A 44 16.20 -21.89 -8.14
CA TYR A 44 14.77 -21.79 -8.44
C TYR A 44 14.31 -20.39 -8.89
N ILE A 45 15.12 -19.35 -8.65
CA ILE A 45 14.81 -17.96 -9.03
C ILE A 45 15.32 -17.65 -10.44
N VAL A 46 16.30 -18.40 -10.94
CA VAL A 46 16.96 -18.15 -12.24
C VAL A 46 15.96 -17.99 -13.40
N PRO A 47 14.95 -18.86 -13.59
CA PRO A 47 13.99 -18.69 -14.68
C PRO A 47 13.21 -17.37 -14.61
N ALA A 48 12.88 -16.90 -13.40
CA ALA A 48 12.16 -15.64 -13.20
C ALA A 48 13.04 -14.42 -13.51
N LEU A 49 14.33 -14.48 -13.16
CA LEU A 49 15.30 -13.44 -13.50
C LEU A 49 15.54 -13.36 -15.01
N ASP A 50 15.70 -14.50 -15.69
CA ASP A 50 15.87 -14.53 -17.14
C ASP A 50 14.66 -13.92 -17.87
N GLN A 51 13.45 -14.23 -17.40
CA GLN A 51 12.21 -13.65 -17.92
C GLN A 51 12.16 -12.13 -17.68
N ALA A 52 12.48 -11.66 -16.47
CA ALA A 52 12.48 -10.24 -16.14
C ALA A 52 13.53 -9.47 -16.95
N PHE A 53 14.72 -10.05 -17.14
CA PHE A 53 15.81 -9.46 -17.90
C PHE A 53 15.47 -9.38 -19.39
N SER A 54 14.87 -10.42 -19.95
CA SER A 54 14.36 -10.42 -21.32
C SER A 54 13.31 -9.33 -21.52
N ALA A 55 12.35 -9.22 -20.60
CA ALA A 55 11.34 -8.17 -20.63
C ALA A 55 11.95 -6.76 -20.56
N TYR A 56 12.99 -6.57 -19.74
CA TYR A 56 13.71 -5.31 -19.64
C TYR A 56 14.44 -4.95 -20.93
N GLN A 57 15.15 -5.90 -21.55
CA GLN A 57 15.83 -5.68 -22.83
C GLN A 57 14.86 -5.35 -23.95
N THR A 58 13.77 -6.11 -24.08
CA THR A 58 12.73 -5.85 -25.09
C THR A 58 12.13 -4.46 -24.90
N LYS A 59 11.88 -4.06 -23.64
CA LYS A 59 11.36 -2.74 -23.32
C LYS A 59 12.33 -1.62 -23.69
N ALA A 60 13.62 -1.81 -23.41
CA ALA A 60 14.67 -0.86 -23.78
C ALA A 60 14.79 -0.72 -25.31
N GLN A 61 14.73 -1.84 -26.06
CA GLN A 61 14.77 -1.84 -27.53
C GLN A 61 13.55 -1.14 -28.15
N LEU A 62 12.37 -1.31 -27.54
CA LEU A 62 11.14 -0.66 -28.00
C LEU A 62 11.07 0.83 -27.65
N GLY A 63 12.07 1.38 -26.95
CA GLY A 63 12.05 2.78 -26.52
C GLY A 63 10.85 3.11 -25.62
N VAL A 64 10.25 2.10 -24.97
CA VAL A 64 9.15 2.30 -24.04
C VAL A 64 9.75 2.86 -22.77
N SER A 65 9.94 4.18 -22.76
CA SER A 65 10.05 4.93 -21.52
C SER A 65 8.86 4.51 -20.67
N ASN A 66 9.13 3.90 -19.52
CA ASN A 66 8.13 3.89 -18.47
C ASN A 66 7.63 5.32 -18.38
N ALA A 67 6.34 5.54 -18.65
CA ALA A 67 5.70 6.74 -18.15
C ALA A 67 6.14 6.81 -16.69
N GLN A 68 6.89 7.86 -16.36
CA GLN A 68 7.33 8.12 -14.99
C GLN A 68 6.15 7.76 -14.13
N PRO A 69 6.25 6.76 -13.20
CA PRO A 69 5.11 6.30 -12.44
C PRO A 69 4.51 7.56 -11.90
N GLY A 70 3.37 7.93 -12.48
CA GLY A 70 2.88 9.29 -12.40
C GLY A 70 2.67 9.47 -10.92
N SER A 71 3.55 10.23 -10.29
CA SER A 71 3.25 10.86 -9.04
C SER A 71 2.23 11.94 -9.39
N SER A 72 1.04 11.49 -9.80
CA SER A 72 -0.23 12.06 -9.42
C SER A 72 -0.45 11.87 -7.91
N GLN A 73 0.61 11.75 -7.12
CA GLN A 73 0.78 12.57 -5.92
C GLN A 73 1.05 14.04 -6.30
N SER A 74 0.28 14.60 -7.23
CA SER A 74 -0.34 15.88 -6.94
C SER A 74 -0.97 15.67 -5.58
N GLY A 75 -0.47 16.35 -4.56
CA GLY A 75 -1.09 16.33 -3.26
C GLY A 75 -2.54 16.72 -3.46
N ASN A 76 -3.42 15.72 -3.55
CA ASN A 76 -4.87 15.86 -3.48
C ASN A 76 -5.14 16.32 -2.05
N LYS A 77 -4.78 17.57 -1.77
CA LYS A 77 -5.49 18.34 -0.77
C LYS A 77 -6.86 18.50 -1.39
N PRO A 78 -7.91 17.88 -0.85
CA PRO A 78 -9.27 17.94 -1.40
C PRO A 78 -9.88 19.34 -1.28
N TYR A 79 -9.03 20.35 -1.01
CA TYR A 79 -9.41 21.72 -0.77
C TYR A 79 -8.33 22.66 -1.28
N VAL A 80 -8.77 23.77 -1.84
CA VAL A 80 -7.95 24.93 -2.17
C VAL A 80 -8.30 26.02 -1.18
N LEU A 81 -7.30 26.60 -0.51
CA LEU A 81 -7.51 27.79 0.31
C LEU A 81 -7.52 29.01 -0.63
N ILE A 82 -8.66 29.67 -0.75
CA ILE A 82 -8.81 30.92 -1.51
C ILE A 82 -9.03 32.03 -0.48
N GLY A 83 -7.94 32.74 -0.14
CA GLY A 83 -7.92 33.67 1.00
C GLY A 83 -8.08 32.89 2.32
N ASP A 84 -9.06 33.31 3.13
CA ASP A 84 -9.43 32.65 4.40
C ASP A 84 -10.51 31.57 4.24
N ALA A 85 -11.00 31.33 3.03
CA ALA A 85 -12.07 30.37 2.76
C ALA A 85 -11.52 29.01 2.26
N LEU A 86 -12.05 27.93 2.84
CA LEU A 86 -11.80 26.55 2.42
C LEU A 86 -12.72 26.20 1.25
N TYR A 87 -12.18 26.09 0.03
CA TYR A 87 -12.94 25.71 -1.15
C TYR A 87 -12.73 24.25 -1.49
N PHE A 88 -13.80 23.47 -1.53
CA PHE A 88 -13.78 22.10 -2.05
C PHE A 88 -14.05 22.17 -3.56
N PRO A 89 -13.08 21.83 -4.43
CA PRO A 89 -13.35 21.73 -5.85
C PRO A 89 -14.43 20.68 -6.09
N ALA A 90 -15.24 20.89 -7.12
CA ALA A 90 -16.20 19.89 -7.58
C ALA A 90 -15.48 18.55 -7.78
N ASP A 91 -16.16 17.46 -7.45
CA ASP A 91 -15.60 16.11 -7.62
C ASP A 91 -15.07 15.99 -9.05
N PRO A 92 -13.78 15.61 -9.21
CA PRO A 92 -13.19 15.51 -10.54
C PRO A 92 -14.03 14.55 -11.37
N GLN A 93 -14.30 14.92 -12.63
CA GLN A 93 -14.98 14.02 -13.54
C GLN A 93 -14.14 12.75 -13.67
N LEU A 94 -14.78 11.60 -13.47
CA LEU A 94 -14.18 10.29 -13.70
C LEU A 94 -13.64 10.25 -15.14
N SER A 95 -12.43 9.72 -15.29
CA SER A 95 -11.89 9.46 -16.61
C SER A 95 -12.75 8.40 -17.34
N GLU A 96 -12.70 8.41 -18.67
CA GLU A 96 -13.40 7.41 -19.48
C GLU A 96 -12.96 5.98 -19.12
N GLN A 97 -11.66 5.80 -18.85
CA GLN A 97 -11.11 4.52 -18.43
C GLN A 97 -11.70 4.04 -17.08
N GLU A 98 -11.79 4.92 -16.08
CA GLU A 98 -12.40 4.58 -14.79
C GLU A 98 -13.88 4.24 -14.95
N THR A 99 -14.59 4.98 -15.79
CA THR A 99 -16.01 4.73 -16.08
C THR A 99 -16.21 3.35 -16.72
N LEU A 100 -15.38 3.00 -17.71
CA LEU A 100 -15.41 1.68 -18.35
C LEU A 100 -15.03 0.57 -17.37
N SER A 101 -14.05 0.81 -16.50
CA SER A 101 -13.63 -0.14 -15.47
C SER A 101 -14.76 -0.43 -14.47
N LEU A 102 -15.43 0.61 -13.97
CA LEU A 102 -16.58 0.46 -13.07
C LEU A 102 -17.73 -0.29 -13.75
N HIS A 103 -18.01 0.03 -15.02
CA HIS A 103 -19.04 -0.67 -15.78
C HIS A 103 -18.74 -2.17 -15.94
N ALA A 104 -17.49 -2.52 -16.26
CA ALA A 104 -17.06 -3.92 -16.38
C ALA A 104 -17.21 -4.68 -15.06
N GLU A 105 -16.91 -4.04 -13.92
CA GLU A 105 -17.07 -4.64 -12.60
C GLU A 105 -18.54 -4.87 -12.24
N VAL A 106 -19.43 -3.91 -12.55
CA VAL A 106 -20.87 -4.08 -12.36
C VAL A 106 -21.41 -5.23 -13.22
N LEU A 107 -20.97 -5.34 -14.47
CA LEU A 107 -21.35 -6.46 -15.34
C LEU A 107 -20.86 -7.80 -14.79
N ALA A 108 -19.63 -7.86 -14.27
CA ALA A 108 -19.10 -9.06 -13.62
C ALA A 108 -19.94 -9.47 -12.40
N LEU A 109 -20.36 -8.51 -11.55
CA LEU A 109 -21.26 -8.77 -10.44
C LEU A 109 -22.64 -9.26 -10.90
N GLN A 110 -23.17 -8.67 -11.96
CA GLN A 110 -24.43 -9.09 -12.57
C GLN A 110 -24.36 -10.53 -13.10
N GLU A 111 -23.30 -10.89 -13.82
CA GLU A 111 -23.12 -12.23 -14.38
C GLU A 111 -22.89 -13.28 -13.28
N THR A 112 -22.08 -12.96 -12.28
CA THR A 112 -21.73 -13.89 -11.19
C THR A 112 -22.89 -14.16 -10.23
N LEU A 113 -23.72 -13.16 -9.93
CA LEU A 113 -24.81 -13.27 -8.95
C LEU A 113 -26.20 -13.38 -9.59
N GLY A 114 -26.33 -13.13 -10.89
CA GLY A 114 -27.62 -13.12 -11.58
C GLY A 114 -28.55 -11.98 -11.12
N ILE A 115 -27.99 -10.90 -10.57
CA ILE A 115 -28.77 -9.75 -10.05
C ILE A 115 -28.91 -8.65 -11.09
N SER A 116 -29.89 -7.75 -10.88
CA SER A 116 -30.06 -6.60 -11.77
C SER A 116 -28.85 -5.65 -11.72
N TYR A 117 -28.57 -4.97 -12.83
CA TYR A 117 -27.50 -3.96 -12.91
C TYR A 117 -27.58 -2.90 -11.81
N LYS A 118 -28.82 -2.46 -11.47
CA LYS A 118 -29.07 -1.49 -10.39
C LYS A 118 -28.64 -2.02 -9.01
N ASP A 119 -28.89 -3.29 -8.74
CA ASP A 119 -28.50 -3.90 -7.46
C ASP A 119 -26.99 -4.15 -7.41
N ALA A 120 -26.40 -4.62 -8.52
CA ALA A 120 -24.96 -4.81 -8.65
C ALA A 120 -24.18 -3.50 -8.43
N SER A 121 -24.61 -2.40 -9.06
CA SER A 121 -23.97 -1.09 -8.88
C SER A 121 -24.12 -0.55 -7.46
N HIS A 122 -25.29 -0.74 -6.83
CA HIS A 122 -25.51 -0.36 -5.44
C HIS A 122 -24.62 -1.14 -4.48
N ARG A 123 -24.47 -2.46 -4.67
CA ARG A 123 -23.56 -3.30 -3.88
C ARG A 123 -22.10 -2.88 -4.02
N LEU A 124 -21.66 -2.59 -5.25
CA LEU A 124 -20.31 -2.09 -5.49
C LEU A 124 -20.07 -0.78 -4.73
N TYR A 125 -21.02 0.16 -4.80
CA TYR A 125 -20.96 1.41 -4.05
C TYR A 125 -20.86 1.17 -2.53
N MET A 126 -21.68 0.27 -1.98
CA MET A 126 -21.64 -0.03 -0.55
C MET A 126 -20.31 -0.65 -0.12
N ALA A 127 -19.75 -1.55 -0.92
CA ALA A 127 -18.44 -2.14 -0.66
C ALA A 127 -17.32 -1.08 -0.65
N GLU A 128 -17.33 -0.14 -1.60
CA GLU A 128 -16.37 0.97 -1.61
C GLU A 128 -16.54 1.92 -0.43
N MET A 129 -17.80 2.24 -0.08
CA MET A 129 -18.10 3.07 1.09
C MET A 129 -17.58 2.45 2.40
N GLU A 130 -17.70 1.13 2.54
CA GLU A 130 -17.17 0.41 3.71
C GLU A 130 -15.64 0.48 3.76
N LYS A 131 -14.95 0.30 2.62
CA LYS A 131 -13.49 0.47 2.55
C LYS A 131 -13.05 1.86 3.01
N ILE A 132 -13.78 2.91 2.60
CA ILE A 132 -13.50 4.29 3.02
C ILE A 132 -13.68 4.46 4.53
N LYS A 133 -14.77 3.94 5.11
CA LYS A 133 -15.00 4.00 6.57
C LYS A 133 -13.87 3.33 7.36
N VAL A 134 -13.47 2.14 6.95
CA VAL A 134 -12.37 1.41 7.58
C VAL A 134 -11.06 2.18 7.47
N ALA A 135 -10.80 2.84 6.35
CA ALA A 135 -9.62 3.69 6.19
C ALA A 135 -9.65 4.93 7.11
N ASP A 136 -10.80 5.59 7.26
CA ASP A 136 -10.99 6.73 8.15
C ASP A 136 -10.80 6.35 9.63
N GLU A 137 -11.35 5.21 10.05
CA GLU A 137 -11.14 4.68 11.40
C GLU A 137 -9.65 4.38 11.69
N LYS A 138 -8.95 3.77 10.73
CA LYS A 138 -7.51 3.54 10.84
C LYS A 138 -6.75 4.85 10.96
N PHE A 139 -7.09 5.84 10.12
CA PHE A 139 -6.48 7.17 10.18
C PHE A 139 -6.68 7.83 11.55
N LYS A 140 -7.89 7.76 12.12
CA LYS A 140 -8.19 8.24 13.48
C LYS A 140 -7.36 7.52 14.55
N ALA A 141 -7.21 6.20 14.43
CA ALA A 141 -6.40 5.40 15.34
C ALA A 141 -4.92 5.80 15.29
N PHE A 142 -4.35 5.97 14.09
CA PHE A 142 -2.98 6.44 13.91
C PHE A 142 -2.75 7.82 14.50
N LYS A 143 -3.66 8.76 14.24
CA LYS A 143 -3.58 10.13 14.79
C LYS A 143 -3.61 10.14 16.32
N ASN A 144 -4.33 9.21 16.94
CA ASN A 144 -4.33 9.06 18.40
C ASN A 144 -2.94 8.60 18.91
N VAL A 145 -2.34 7.62 18.24
CA VAL A 145 -0.99 7.13 18.58
C VAL A 145 0.06 8.24 18.42
N GLU A 146 0.02 9.00 17.32
CA GLU A 146 0.90 10.15 17.10
C GLU A 146 0.81 11.17 18.23
N ARG A 147 -0.41 11.56 18.62
CA ARG A 147 -0.63 12.47 19.75
C ARG A 147 -0.03 11.94 21.05
N ARG A 148 -0.12 10.63 21.30
CA ARG A 148 0.49 10.01 22.49
C ARG A 148 2.01 10.07 22.42
N ILE A 149 2.60 9.78 21.27
CA ILE A 149 4.06 9.87 21.05
C ILE A 149 4.54 11.30 21.30
N GLU A 150 3.87 12.30 20.73
CA GLU A 150 4.18 13.72 20.94
C GLU A 150 4.16 14.08 22.43
N CYS A 151 3.14 13.64 23.16
CA CYS A 151 3.05 13.86 24.62
C CYS A 151 4.21 13.19 25.39
N TYR A 152 4.64 11.99 25.00
CA TYR A 152 5.79 11.33 25.61
C TYR A 152 7.10 12.06 25.32
N LEU A 153 7.28 12.53 24.09
CA LEU A 153 8.47 13.30 23.69
C LEU A 153 8.55 14.63 24.45
N GLU A 154 7.43 15.32 24.65
CA GLU A 154 7.36 16.55 25.45
C GLU A 154 7.73 16.31 26.92
N LYS A 155 7.19 15.24 27.53
CA LYS A 155 7.55 14.82 28.90
C LYS A 155 9.02 14.44 29.04
N LEU A 156 9.62 13.86 28.00
CA LEU A 156 11.03 13.50 28.01
C LEU A 156 11.93 14.74 27.85
N SER A 157 11.56 15.66 26.96
CA SER A 157 12.25 16.94 26.77
C SER A 157 12.30 17.77 28.06
N THR A 158 11.17 17.89 28.75
CA THR A 158 11.08 18.61 30.04
C THR A 158 11.91 17.98 31.16
N ARG A 159 12.11 16.65 31.15
CA ARG A 159 12.98 15.96 32.12
C ARG A 159 14.47 16.13 31.83
N LEU A 160 14.84 16.27 30.56
CA LEU A 160 16.23 16.41 30.12
C LEU A 160 16.73 17.85 30.20
N GLN A 161 15.84 18.85 30.24
CA GLN A 161 16.28 20.21 30.54
C GLN A 161 16.91 20.21 31.94
N PRO A 162 18.21 20.58 32.07
CA PRO A 162 18.89 20.56 33.34
C PRO A 162 18.11 21.44 34.31
N GLN A 163 17.73 20.87 35.46
CA GLN A 163 17.13 21.63 36.54
C GLN A 163 18.15 22.65 37.04
N GLY A 164 18.21 23.80 36.37
CA GLY A 164 18.88 24.99 36.87
C GLY A 164 18.13 25.42 38.12
N SER A 165 18.66 25.02 39.27
CA SER A 165 18.39 25.49 40.63
C SER A 165 17.45 26.71 40.70
N SER A 166 16.15 26.46 40.81
CA SER A 166 15.19 27.46 41.27
C SER A 166 14.75 27.09 42.67
N ASN A 167 15.67 27.24 43.62
CA ASN A 167 15.31 27.52 44.99
C ASN A 167 14.74 28.94 44.98
N ASN A 168 13.42 29.10 45.08
CA ASN A 168 12.80 30.11 45.94
C ASN A 168 11.27 30.02 45.96
N ALA A 169 10.78 29.83 47.19
CA ALA A 169 9.55 30.34 47.76
C ALA A 169 8.20 29.86 47.18
N ALA A 170 7.60 28.98 47.98
CA ALA A 170 6.18 28.89 48.22
C ALA A 170 5.44 30.23 48.09
N ASN A 171 4.41 30.27 47.25
CA ASN A 171 3.19 30.98 47.61
C ASN A 171 2.00 30.19 47.08
N ALA A 172 1.27 29.60 48.01
CA ALA A 172 0.01 28.93 47.75
C ALA A 172 -1.01 29.97 47.27
N ASN A 173 -1.63 29.72 46.13
CA ASN A 173 -3.05 30.03 46.03
C ASN A 173 -3.75 29.05 45.10
N ALA A 174 -4.60 28.25 45.75
CA ALA A 174 -5.57 27.39 45.13
C ALA A 174 -6.56 28.23 44.33
N ALA A 175 -6.67 27.96 43.03
CA ALA A 175 -7.84 28.31 42.25
C ALA A 175 -8.20 27.09 41.41
N ASN A 176 -9.10 26.32 42.01
CA ASN A 176 -9.86 25.24 41.43
C ASN A 176 -10.59 25.75 40.16
N THR A 177 -10.30 25.18 39.00
CA THR A 177 -11.23 25.19 37.86
C THR A 177 -11.31 23.79 37.26
N ASP A 178 -12.37 23.12 37.67
CA ASP A 178 -12.98 21.96 37.02
C ASP A 178 -12.97 22.15 35.49
N THR A 179 -12.09 21.41 34.81
CA THR A 179 -12.23 21.20 33.37
C THR A 179 -12.87 19.83 33.18
N ALA A 180 -14.19 19.87 33.04
CA ALA A 180 -15.05 18.74 32.72
C ALA A 180 -14.52 17.98 31.51
N ASN A 181 -14.11 16.74 31.76
CA ASN A 181 -13.72 15.76 30.78
C ASN A 181 -15.00 15.21 30.12
N ASN A 182 -15.44 15.84 29.03
CA ASN A 182 -16.55 15.34 28.22
C ASN A 182 -16.09 14.13 27.40
N ASN A 183 -16.11 12.95 28.02
CA ASN A 183 -16.12 11.67 27.33
C ASN A 183 -17.58 11.19 27.25
N ALA A 184 -18.34 11.76 26.31
CA ALA A 184 -19.72 11.40 26.05
C ALA A 184 -19.79 10.34 24.95
N THR A 185 -20.08 9.12 25.40
CA THR A 185 -20.96 8.12 24.76
C THR A 185 -20.58 7.60 23.38
N ASN A 186 -19.94 6.42 23.39
CA ASN A 186 -20.27 5.35 22.44
C ASN A 186 -21.78 5.08 22.55
N ALA A 187 -22.54 5.53 21.55
CA ALA A 187 -23.90 5.05 21.34
C ALA A 187 -23.79 3.77 20.51
N ASP A 188 -23.84 2.66 21.25
CA ASP A 188 -24.25 1.35 20.77
C ASP A 188 -25.64 1.49 20.14
N ALA A 189 -25.76 1.26 18.85
CA ALA A 189 -27.04 1.23 18.14
C ALA A 189 -27.22 -0.16 17.53
N ASP A 190 -27.41 -1.14 18.43
CA ASP A 190 -28.24 -2.31 18.17
C ASP A 190 -29.68 -1.83 17.95
N ALA A 191 -30.14 -1.85 16.70
CA ALA A 191 -31.56 -1.80 16.36
C ALA A 191 -31.82 -2.79 15.23
N ASP A 192 -31.88 -4.06 15.64
CA ASP A 192 -32.66 -5.09 14.98
C ASP A 192 -34.14 -4.65 15.02
N THR A 193 -34.74 -4.32 13.88
CA THR A 193 -36.21 -4.25 13.76
C THR A 193 -36.65 -4.55 12.32
N LEU A 194 -37.01 -5.82 12.14
CA LEU A 194 -37.96 -6.34 11.15
C LEU A 194 -39.16 -5.40 10.91
N ASN A 195 -39.49 -5.08 9.64
CA ASN A 195 -40.86 -5.29 9.13
C ASN A 195 -41.01 -5.08 7.60
N SER A 196 -41.73 -6.04 6.99
CA SER A 196 -42.52 -6.02 5.75
C SER A 196 -41.81 -5.90 4.40
#